data_AF-X1HJD4-F1
#
_entry.id   AF-X1HJD4-F1
#
_cell.length_a   1.000
_cell.length_b   1.000
_cell.length_c   1.000
_cell.angle_alpha   90.00
_cell.angle_beta   90.00
_cell.angle_gamma   90.00
#
_symmetry.space_group_name_H-M   'P 1'
#
loop_
_entity.id
_entity.type
_entity.pdbx_description
1 polymer ?
#
loop_
_entity_poly.entity_id
_entity_poly.type
_entity_poly.pdbx_seq_one_letter_code
_entity_poly.pdbx_strand_id
1 'polypeptide(L)'
;HWLVIFVDVPVMCALSKALWKPLEFERRLDMVMEETSTRIPSPIGENKIRLDAREKVTGAALYADDIQFGSGLLYARVKRSPHPHAHILSIDTSKAKAFPGVKAVVTGEDYPGYIGLYLLDRQIFCRDKVRYVGDPVAGVAAKSEQIAEKALQLIEVEYEVLEPVLDPEAGMVPEAPLLHPDLEEYEVAIFISPEPGTNISNHFKIRKGDVESVWDECEALVERKYRIPHIQHVPIEPHVALRYT
;
A
#
# COMPACT_ATOMS: atom_id res chain seq x y z
N HIS A 1 7.74 -3.27 10.04
CA HIS A 1 9.01 -3.73 9.43
C HIS A 1 8.73 -4.08 7.98
N TRP A 2 9.72 -4.05 7.08
CA TRP A 2 9.53 -4.31 5.64
C TRP A 2 10.76 -5.02 5.06
N LEU A 3 10.53 -5.93 4.11
CA LEU A 3 11.49 -6.91 3.57
C LEU A 3 11.42 -6.94 2.03
N VAL A 4 12.53 -6.98 1.29
CA VAL A 4 12.55 -7.07 -0.20
C VAL A 4 13.88 -7.68 -0.72
N ILE A 5 13.86 -8.65 -1.67
CA ILE A 5 15.04 -9.42 -2.20
C ILE A 5 14.78 -9.89 -3.66
N PHE A 6 15.78 -10.12 -4.54
CA PHE A 6 15.60 -10.22 -6.02
C PHE A 6 16.51 -11.30 -6.75
N VAL A 7 15.99 -12.35 -7.47
CA VAL A 7 16.70 -13.36 -8.35
C VAL A 7 15.74 -14.16 -9.31
N ASP A 8 16.22 -14.67 -10.48
CA ASP A 8 15.55 -14.61 -11.84
C ASP A 8 15.21 -15.94 -12.60
N VAL A 9 14.78 -15.80 -13.89
CA VAL A 9 14.69 -16.66 -15.10
C VAL A 9 13.34 -17.42 -15.42
N PRO A 10 13.07 -17.97 -16.65
CA PRO A 10 12.06 -17.37 -17.56
C PRO A 10 10.89 -18.27 -18.03
N VAL A 11 9.97 -17.71 -18.84
CA VAL A 11 8.72 -18.34 -19.34
C VAL A 11 8.84 -18.90 -20.77
N MET A 12 8.28 -20.10 -21.02
CA MET A 12 7.97 -20.64 -22.36
C MET A 12 6.69 -21.51 -22.33
N CYS A 13 5.72 -21.23 -23.21
CA CYS A 13 4.65 -22.17 -23.58
C CYS A 13 4.03 -21.78 -24.94
N ALA A 14 3.61 -22.75 -25.76
CA ALA A 14 3.21 -22.49 -27.15
C ALA A 14 1.99 -23.33 -27.62
N LEU A 15 1.15 -22.66 -28.43
CA LEU A 15 0.35 -23.17 -29.55
C LEU A 15 -0.23 -24.59 -29.50
N SER A 16 -1.57 -24.69 -29.50
CA SER A 16 -2.30 -25.19 -30.69
C SER A 16 -3.79 -24.84 -30.66
N LYS A 17 -4.36 -24.49 -31.81
CA LYS A 17 -5.81 -24.43 -32.08
C LYS A 17 -6.04 -24.92 -33.51
N ALA A 18 -6.74 -26.04 -33.69
CA ALA A 18 -7.07 -26.54 -35.03
C ALA A 18 -8.38 -27.36 -35.06
N LEU A 19 -9.20 -27.06 -36.05
CA LEU A 19 -10.10 -27.98 -36.77
C LEU A 19 -11.15 -28.80 -35.98
N TRP A 20 -12.39 -28.31 -35.97
CA TRP A 20 -13.54 -29.16 -36.30
C TRP A 20 -14.62 -28.34 -37.04
N LYS A 21 -15.39 -28.99 -37.92
CA LYS A 21 -16.61 -28.44 -38.57
C LYS A 21 -17.70 -29.52 -38.61
N PRO A 22 -18.99 -29.14 -38.63
CA PRO A 22 -20.07 -30.06 -38.31
C PRO A 22 -20.36 -31.07 -39.42
N LEU A 23 -20.89 -32.22 -39.01
CA LEU A 23 -21.55 -33.21 -39.86
C LEU A 23 -22.91 -33.53 -39.23
N GLU A 24 -23.95 -33.49 -40.05
CA GLU A 24 -25.32 -33.77 -39.63
C GLU A 24 -25.51 -35.29 -39.46
N PHE A 25 -26.07 -35.71 -38.32
CA PHE A 25 -26.39 -37.11 -38.05
C PHE A 25 -27.71 -37.23 -37.28
N GLU A 26 -28.79 -36.72 -37.87
CA GLU A 26 -30.14 -37.02 -37.37
C GLU A 26 -30.53 -38.48 -37.65
N ARG A 27 -31.43 -39.01 -36.82
CA ARG A 27 -32.09 -40.33 -36.94
C ARG A 27 -31.19 -41.56 -36.77
N ARG A 28 -30.78 -41.81 -35.51
CA ARG A 28 -31.06 -43.08 -34.79
C ARG A 28 -30.42 -43.07 -33.38
N LEU A 29 -31.15 -42.57 -32.38
CA LEU A 29 -30.92 -42.87 -30.96
C LEU A 29 -32.12 -42.48 -30.07
N ASP A 30 -33.34 -42.80 -30.50
CA ASP A 30 -34.56 -42.73 -29.68
C ASP A 30 -34.61 -43.87 -28.63
N MET A 31 -33.53 -44.03 -27.86
CA MET A 31 -33.35 -44.92 -26.72
C MET A 31 -32.07 -44.49 -25.99
N VAL A 32 -32.09 -44.45 -24.65
CA VAL A 32 -31.02 -43.86 -23.82
C VAL A 32 -30.89 -42.32 -23.98
N MET A 33 -32.05 -41.64 -24.02
CA MET A 33 -32.19 -40.26 -23.55
C MET A 33 -32.75 -40.25 -22.12
N GLU A 34 -32.13 -41.01 -21.22
CA GLU A 34 -32.21 -40.67 -19.79
C GLU A 34 -31.16 -39.60 -19.53
N GLU A 35 -31.49 -38.36 -19.92
CA GLU A 35 -30.74 -37.18 -19.50
C GLU A 35 -30.85 -37.07 -17.97
N THR A 36 -29.89 -37.69 -17.29
CA THR A 36 -29.38 -37.16 -16.02
C THR A 36 -28.69 -35.83 -16.31
N SER A 37 -29.51 -34.85 -16.67
CA SER A 37 -29.25 -33.43 -16.49
C SER A 37 -29.03 -33.22 -15.00
N THR A 38 -27.80 -33.50 -14.58
CA THR A 38 -27.26 -33.18 -13.26
C THR A 38 -27.22 -31.67 -13.19
N ARG A 39 -28.38 -31.07 -12.88
CA ARG A 39 -28.52 -29.67 -12.51
C ARG A 39 -27.47 -29.42 -11.45
N ILE A 40 -26.38 -28.76 -11.85
CA ILE A 40 -25.30 -28.40 -10.95
C ILE A 40 -25.97 -27.60 -9.84
N PRO A 41 -26.00 -28.11 -8.58
CA PRO A 41 -26.82 -27.51 -7.54
C PRO A 41 -26.33 -26.08 -7.34
N SER A 42 -27.24 -25.12 -7.56
CA SER A 42 -26.89 -23.71 -7.53
C SER A 42 -26.30 -23.37 -6.16
N PRO A 43 -25.00 -23.01 -6.05
CA PRO A 43 -24.35 -22.84 -4.76
C PRO A 43 -24.81 -21.55 -4.04
N ILE A 44 -25.71 -20.78 -4.67
CA ILE A 44 -26.21 -19.50 -4.18
C ILE A 44 -27.12 -19.74 -2.97
N GLY A 45 -26.64 -19.35 -1.79
CA GLY A 45 -27.35 -19.49 -0.51
C GLY A 45 -27.04 -20.76 0.28
N GLU A 46 -26.25 -21.69 -0.26
CA GLU A 46 -25.84 -22.88 0.47
C GLU A 46 -24.59 -22.65 1.35
N ASN A 47 -24.60 -23.17 2.57
CA ASN A 47 -23.43 -23.14 3.46
C ASN A 47 -22.38 -24.17 3.00
N LYS A 48 -21.44 -23.74 2.15
CA LYS A 48 -20.33 -24.57 1.65
C LYS A 48 -19.06 -24.39 2.49
N ILE A 49 -18.33 -25.49 2.68
CA ILE A 49 -16.95 -25.44 3.21
C ILE A 49 -16.09 -24.63 2.22
N ARG A 50 -15.33 -23.66 2.72
CA ARG A 50 -14.43 -22.84 1.90
C ARG A 50 -13.31 -23.71 1.30
N LEU A 51 -12.92 -23.42 0.07
CA LEU A 51 -11.84 -24.14 -0.62
C LEU A 51 -10.51 -24.06 0.14
N ASP A 52 -10.21 -22.91 0.74
CA ASP A 52 -9.00 -22.65 1.54
C ASP A 52 -9.08 -23.15 2.99
N ALA A 53 -10.19 -23.76 3.41
CA ALA A 53 -10.40 -24.14 4.80
C ALA A 53 -9.40 -25.20 5.28
N ARG A 54 -9.15 -26.24 4.47
CA ARG A 54 -8.30 -27.38 4.86
C ARG A 54 -6.88 -26.91 5.20
N GLU A 55 -6.27 -26.16 4.30
CA GLU A 55 -4.88 -25.71 4.41
C GLU A 55 -4.70 -24.78 5.63
N LYS A 56 -5.70 -23.93 5.90
CA LYS A 56 -5.68 -23.02 7.05
C LYS A 56 -5.87 -23.72 8.39
N VAL A 57 -6.71 -24.77 8.49
CA VAL A 57 -6.87 -25.52 9.75
C VAL A 57 -5.76 -26.54 10.01
N THR A 58 -4.98 -26.94 8.99
CA THR A 58 -3.81 -27.82 9.16
C THR A 58 -2.47 -27.08 9.28
N GLY A 59 -2.45 -25.74 9.19
CA GLY A 59 -1.20 -24.96 9.14
C GLY A 59 -0.36 -25.24 7.88
N ALA A 60 -1.01 -25.57 6.76
CA ALA A 60 -0.38 -25.84 5.47
C ALA A 60 -0.61 -24.71 4.44
N ALA A 61 -1.45 -23.72 4.76
CA ALA A 61 -1.58 -22.49 3.98
C ALA A 61 -0.33 -21.62 4.20
N LEU A 62 0.36 -21.26 3.12
CA LEU A 62 1.55 -20.40 3.16
C LEU A 62 1.16 -18.92 3.06
N TYR A 63 1.65 -18.13 4.01
CA TYR A 63 1.62 -16.67 4.01
C TYR A 63 2.98 -16.11 3.55
N ALA A 64 3.08 -14.79 3.40
CA ALA A 64 4.26 -14.17 2.82
C ALA A 64 5.55 -14.34 3.66
N ASP A 65 5.45 -14.48 4.99
CA ASP A 65 6.61 -14.69 5.87
C ASP A 65 7.07 -16.17 5.92
N ASP A 66 6.23 -17.12 5.51
CA ASP A 66 6.53 -18.56 5.54
C ASP A 66 7.50 -18.99 4.43
N ILE A 67 7.58 -18.24 3.33
CA ILE A 67 8.29 -18.64 2.11
C ILE A 67 9.81 -18.48 2.28
N GLN A 68 10.53 -19.61 2.33
CA GLN A 68 11.97 -19.66 2.59
C GLN A 68 12.84 -19.69 1.31
N PHE A 69 13.88 -18.85 1.28
CA PHE A 69 14.89 -18.80 0.20
C PHE A 69 16.27 -19.34 0.64
N GLY A 70 16.32 -20.04 1.77
CA GLY A 70 17.55 -20.62 2.32
C GLY A 70 18.65 -19.59 2.55
N SER A 71 19.90 -19.96 2.24
CA SER A 71 21.09 -19.11 2.45
C SER A 71 21.21 -17.89 1.51
N GLY A 72 20.30 -17.75 0.53
CA GLY A 72 20.19 -16.57 -0.33
C GLY A 72 19.34 -15.44 0.26
N LEU A 73 18.61 -15.70 1.35
CA LEU A 73 17.70 -14.73 1.98
C LEU A 73 18.50 -13.54 2.57
N LEU A 74 18.06 -12.32 2.27
CA LEU A 74 18.59 -11.08 2.84
C LEU A 74 17.51 -10.35 3.63
N TYR A 75 17.82 -10.01 4.87
CA TYR A 75 16.93 -9.31 5.76
C TYR A 75 17.07 -7.82 5.56
N ALA A 76 16.02 -7.20 5.01
CA ALA A 76 15.89 -5.76 4.95
C ALA A 76 15.20 -5.16 6.18
N ARG A 77 15.60 -3.95 6.54
CA ARG A 77 15.07 -3.12 7.64
C ARG A 77 15.11 -1.65 7.22
N VAL A 78 14.23 -0.81 7.78
CA VAL A 78 14.04 0.59 7.38
C VAL A 78 14.28 1.54 8.56
N LYS A 79 15.21 2.50 8.41
CA LYS A 79 15.39 3.65 9.31
C LYS A 79 14.18 4.56 9.14
N ARG A 80 13.58 4.97 10.25
CA ARG A 80 12.40 5.84 10.27
C ARG A 80 12.63 7.07 11.13
N SER A 81 11.96 8.17 10.75
CA SER A 81 11.92 9.41 11.52
C SER A 81 11.36 9.19 12.92
N PRO A 82 12.01 9.68 13.99
CA PRO A 82 11.39 9.82 15.30
C PRO A 82 10.57 11.13 15.43
N HIS A 83 10.64 12.03 14.46
CA HIS A 83 10.05 13.37 14.50
C HIS A 83 8.75 13.46 13.68
N PRO A 84 7.73 14.21 14.15
CA PRO A 84 6.49 14.42 13.40
C PRO A 84 6.67 15.37 12.22
N HIS A 85 7.55 16.37 12.32
CA HIS A 85 7.90 17.29 11.24
C HIS A 85 9.36 17.73 11.44
N ALA A 86 10.21 17.60 10.42
CA ALA A 86 11.59 18.07 10.47
C ALA A 86 12.20 18.16 9.07
N HIS A 87 13.11 19.11 8.83
CA HIS A 87 14.04 19.04 7.70
C HIS A 87 15.12 17.99 7.95
N ILE A 88 15.58 17.35 6.88
CA ILE A 88 16.77 16.48 6.92
C ILE A 88 17.97 17.35 6.52
N LEU A 89 18.94 17.48 7.43
CA LEU A 89 20.16 18.26 7.20
C LEU A 89 21.27 17.39 6.59
N SER A 90 21.39 16.13 7.05
CA SER A 90 22.34 15.16 6.54
C SER A 90 21.93 13.72 6.82
N ILE A 91 22.44 12.77 6.03
CA ILE A 91 22.31 11.32 6.25
C ILE A 91 23.68 10.68 6.03
N ASP A 92 24.36 10.23 7.10
CA ASP A 92 25.54 9.37 6.95
C ASP A 92 25.15 7.89 6.96
N THR A 93 25.58 7.20 5.90
CA THR A 93 25.43 5.74 5.73
C THR A 93 26.76 5.00 5.75
N SER A 94 27.89 5.68 5.96
CA SER A 94 29.25 5.12 5.85
C SER A 94 29.47 3.91 6.77
N LYS A 95 29.18 4.09 8.07
CA LYS A 95 29.30 3.07 9.12
C LYS A 95 28.39 1.87 8.87
N ALA A 96 27.17 2.11 8.39
CA ALA A 96 26.22 1.07 8.02
C ALA A 96 26.65 0.29 6.76
N LYS A 97 27.14 0.97 5.72
CA LYS A 97 27.68 0.37 4.49
C LYS A 97 28.92 -0.49 4.74
N ALA A 98 29.74 -0.10 5.73
CA ALA A 98 30.91 -0.86 6.17
C ALA A 98 30.60 -2.03 7.13
N PHE A 99 29.36 -2.18 7.62
CA PHE A 99 29.06 -3.14 8.68
C PHE A 99 29.08 -4.61 8.18
N PRO A 100 29.84 -5.53 8.82
CA PRO A 100 29.98 -6.90 8.33
C PRO A 100 28.66 -7.64 8.14
N GLY A 101 28.40 -8.08 6.90
CA GLY A 101 27.19 -8.82 6.54
C GLY A 101 26.08 -7.97 5.94
N VAL A 102 26.19 -6.63 5.93
CA VAL A 102 25.35 -5.76 5.09
C VAL A 102 25.64 -6.02 3.60
N LYS A 103 24.63 -5.82 2.77
CA LYS A 103 24.63 -6.05 1.32
C LYS A 103 24.15 -4.86 0.50
N ALA A 104 23.22 -4.06 1.02
CA ALA A 104 22.85 -2.78 0.46
C ALA A 104 22.48 -1.81 1.59
N VAL A 105 22.72 -0.52 1.37
CA VAL A 105 22.14 0.57 2.14
C VAL A 105 21.68 1.63 1.15
N VAL A 106 20.39 1.95 1.17
CA VAL A 106 19.69 2.84 0.24
C VAL A 106 19.04 4.01 0.99
N THR A 107 18.83 5.10 0.27
CA THR A 107 18.38 6.42 0.72
C THR A 107 17.46 7.03 -0.33
N GLY A 108 16.97 8.25 -0.12
CA GLY A 108 16.18 8.95 -1.15
C GLY A 108 16.97 9.29 -2.42
N GLU A 109 18.31 9.32 -2.38
CA GLU A 109 19.14 9.51 -3.58
C GLU A 109 19.11 8.30 -4.52
N ASP A 110 18.81 7.11 -4.00
CA ASP A 110 18.70 5.88 -4.79
C ASP A 110 17.36 5.78 -5.57
N TYR A 111 16.36 6.58 -5.18
CA TYR A 111 15.10 6.77 -5.91
C TYR A 111 14.52 8.17 -5.66
N PRO A 112 14.82 9.16 -6.53
CA PRO A 112 14.41 10.55 -6.32
C PRO A 112 12.95 10.84 -6.70
N GLY A 113 12.17 9.83 -7.09
CA GLY A 113 10.78 9.97 -7.55
C GLY A 113 9.74 9.89 -6.43
N TYR A 114 8.52 10.29 -6.77
CA TYR A 114 7.35 10.19 -5.90
C TYR A 114 6.49 8.96 -6.24
N ILE A 115 5.76 8.46 -5.24
CA ILE A 115 4.78 7.39 -5.34
C ILE A 115 3.47 7.81 -4.67
N GLY A 116 2.35 7.25 -5.15
CA GLY A 116 1.02 7.51 -4.60
C GLY A 116 -0.08 6.84 -5.43
N LEU A 117 -1.31 6.85 -4.91
CA LEU A 117 -2.47 6.25 -5.58
C LEU A 117 -3.38 7.30 -6.26
N TYR A 118 -3.54 8.47 -5.64
CA TYR A 118 -4.40 9.57 -6.13
C TYR A 118 -3.70 10.93 -6.19
N LEU A 119 -2.54 11.03 -5.54
CA LEU A 119 -1.65 12.17 -5.44
C LEU A 119 -0.25 11.56 -5.28
N LEU A 120 0.71 11.91 -6.14
CA LEU A 120 2.08 11.39 -6.08
C LEU A 120 2.93 12.29 -5.17
N ASP A 121 2.68 12.20 -3.87
CA ASP A 121 3.22 13.05 -2.80
C ASP A 121 4.39 12.46 -2.01
N ARG A 122 4.52 11.12 -2.00
CA ARG A 122 5.42 10.41 -1.08
C ARG A 122 6.70 9.94 -1.75
N GLN A 123 7.84 10.29 -1.19
CA GLN A 123 9.13 9.69 -1.53
C GLN A 123 9.21 8.28 -0.89
N ILE A 124 9.94 7.34 -1.50
CA ILE A 124 10.16 6.00 -0.90
C ILE A 124 11.04 6.09 0.36
N PHE A 125 12.01 7.02 0.34
CA PHE A 125 12.79 7.47 1.47
C PHE A 125 12.93 9.00 1.38
N CYS A 126 12.70 9.70 2.49
CA CYS A 126 12.74 11.16 2.56
C CYS A 126 14.11 11.73 2.19
N ARG A 127 14.10 12.85 1.45
CA ARG A 127 15.28 13.62 1.02
C ARG A 127 15.35 15.00 1.68
N ASP A 128 14.24 15.73 1.63
CA ASP A 128 14.09 17.14 2.02
C ASP A 128 13.58 17.32 3.45
N LYS A 129 12.53 16.57 3.80
CA LYS A 129 11.85 16.66 5.10
C LYS A 129 11.10 15.36 5.40
N VAL A 130 10.87 15.13 6.69
CA VAL A 130 10.00 14.06 7.23
C VAL A 130 8.69 14.69 7.70
N ARG A 131 7.56 14.03 7.40
CA ARG A 131 6.20 14.60 7.51
C ARG A 131 5.32 13.90 8.55
N TYR A 132 5.81 12.82 9.18
CA TYR A 132 5.17 12.15 10.31
C TYR A 132 6.17 11.28 11.10
N VAL A 133 5.84 10.96 12.36
CA VAL A 133 6.63 9.99 13.16
C VAL A 133 6.52 8.63 12.49
N GLY A 134 7.66 8.10 12.05
CA GLY A 134 7.72 6.88 11.27
C GLY A 134 8.09 7.05 9.80
N ASP A 135 8.28 8.26 9.27
CA ASP A 135 8.62 8.45 7.84
C ASP A 135 9.92 7.71 7.44
N PRO A 136 10.00 6.97 6.32
CA PRO A 136 11.22 6.26 5.93
C PRO A 136 12.34 7.22 5.53
N VAL A 137 13.56 7.02 6.02
CA VAL A 137 14.73 7.86 5.65
C VAL A 137 15.86 7.06 5.00
N ALA A 138 16.00 5.79 5.36
CA ALA A 138 16.96 4.88 4.72
C ALA A 138 16.52 3.42 4.84
N GLY A 139 16.99 2.56 3.94
CA GLY A 139 16.84 1.11 3.98
C GLY A 139 18.20 0.42 4.09
N VAL A 140 18.27 -0.69 4.81
CA VAL A 140 19.41 -1.61 4.83
C VAL A 140 18.93 -2.99 4.41
N ALA A 141 19.73 -3.75 3.65
CA ALA A 141 19.57 -5.19 3.47
C ALA A 141 20.86 -5.92 3.89
N ALA A 142 20.74 -6.99 4.68
CA ALA A 142 21.87 -7.72 5.27
C ALA A 142 21.64 -9.24 5.39
N LYS A 143 22.68 -10.00 5.74
CA LYS A 143 22.63 -11.47 5.88
C LYS A 143 21.76 -12.01 7.03
N SER A 144 21.40 -11.18 8.02
CA SER A 144 20.43 -11.55 9.06
C SER A 144 19.70 -10.30 9.56
N GLU A 145 18.52 -10.50 10.13
CA GLU A 145 17.70 -9.47 10.78
C GLU A 145 18.53 -8.65 11.78
N GLN A 146 19.26 -9.33 12.66
CA GLN A 146 20.04 -8.70 13.72
C GLN A 146 21.26 -7.93 13.18
N ILE A 147 21.75 -8.26 11.98
CA ILE A 147 22.78 -7.47 11.29
C ILE A 147 22.14 -6.22 10.67
N ALA A 148 20.97 -6.34 10.05
CA ALA A 148 20.24 -5.21 9.46
C ALA A 148 19.83 -4.18 10.52
N GLU A 149 19.36 -4.63 11.69
CA GLU A 149 18.95 -3.75 12.80
C GLU A 149 20.13 -3.02 13.44
N LYS A 150 21.27 -3.70 13.64
CA LYS A 150 22.51 -3.05 14.08
C LYS A 150 23.02 -2.04 13.06
N ALA A 151 22.94 -2.37 11.77
CA ALA A 151 23.30 -1.43 10.70
C ALA A 151 22.37 -0.21 10.64
N LEU A 152 21.07 -0.32 10.96
CA LEU A 152 20.20 0.86 11.10
C LEU A 152 20.62 1.79 12.24
N GLN A 153 21.17 1.25 13.33
CA GLN A 153 21.70 2.06 14.43
C GLN A 153 22.96 2.84 14.02
N LEU A 154 23.71 2.34 13.03
CA LEU A 154 24.90 2.97 12.44
C LEU A 154 24.58 3.97 11.31
N ILE A 155 23.30 4.20 10.98
CA ILE A 155 22.89 5.32 10.11
C ILE A 155 22.66 6.54 10.99
N GLU A 156 23.43 7.58 10.79
CA GLU A 156 23.29 8.86 11.48
C GLU A 156 22.50 9.82 10.58
N VAL A 157 21.53 10.54 11.16
CA VAL A 157 20.66 11.49 10.44
C VAL A 157 20.54 12.73 11.31
N GLU A 158 20.87 13.88 10.73
CA GLU A 158 20.73 15.18 11.39
C GLU A 158 19.42 15.83 10.95
N TYR A 159 18.67 16.35 11.92
CA TYR A 159 17.35 16.94 11.70
C TYR A 159 17.27 18.35 12.28
N GLU A 160 16.63 19.26 11.55
CA GLU A 160 16.07 20.49 12.10
C GLU A 160 14.58 20.26 12.37
N VAL A 161 14.20 20.13 13.65
CA VAL A 161 12.83 19.79 14.05
C VAL A 161 11.91 21.00 13.89
N LEU A 162 10.78 20.80 13.23
CA LEU A 162 9.79 21.83 12.93
C LEU A 162 8.50 21.62 13.74
N GLU A 163 7.70 22.68 13.86
CA GLU A 163 6.38 22.59 14.50
C GLU A 163 5.44 21.68 13.66
N PRO A 164 4.80 20.66 14.26
CA PRO A 164 3.95 19.73 13.53
C PRO A 164 2.49 20.16 13.47
N VAL A 165 1.88 20.02 12.29
CA VAL A 165 0.43 20.18 12.11
C VAL A 165 -0.27 18.88 12.52
N LEU A 166 -0.98 18.89 13.67
CA LEU A 166 -1.59 17.69 14.28
C LEU A 166 -3.12 17.63 14.26
N ASP A 167 -3.80 18.70 13.83
CA ASP A 167 -5.27 18.73 13.65
C ASP A 167 -5.62 19.39 12.30
N PRO A 168 -6.56 18.82 11.51
CA PRO A 168 -6.88 19.33 10.17
C PRO A 168 -7.63 20.66 10.16
N GLU A 169 -8.38 21.01 11.23
CA GLU A 169 -9.05 22.32 11.33
C GLU A 169 -8.02 23.42 11.65
N ALA A 170 -6.95 23.08 12.40
CA ALA A 170 -5.80 23.96 12.59
C ALA A 170 -4.89 24.02 11.35
N GLY A 171 -4.74 22.91 10.61
CA GLY A 171 -3.86 22.84 9.44
C GLY A 171 -4.33 23.63 8.21
N MET A 172 -5.62 23.96 8.13
CA MET A 172 -6.22 24.71 7.02
C MET A 172 -6.19 26.23 7.18
N VAL A 173 -5.71 26.77 8.31
CA VAL A 173 -5.58 28.23 8.47
C VAL A 173 -4.40 28.77 7.64
N PRO A 174 -4.48 29.98 7.06
CA PRO A 174 -3.41 30.51 6.19
C PRO A 174 -2.02 30.61 6.84
N GLU A 175 -1.98 30.69 8.18
CA GLU A 175 -0.75 30.80 8.98
C GLU A 175 -0.14 29.45 9.36
N ALA A 176 -0.76 28.31 8.99
CA ALA A 176 -0.26 26.99 9.32
C ALA A 176 1.02 26.63 8.54
N PRO A 177 2.01 25.93 9.15
CA PRO A 177 3.15 25.39 8.43
C PRO A 177 2.71 24.49 7.25
N LEU A 178 3.26 24.75 6.05
CA LEU A 178 2.95 23.96 4.86
C LEU A 178 3.78 22.67 4.84
N LEU A 179 3.11 21.52 5.01
CA LEU A 179 3.73 20.19 4.89
C LEU A 179 4.22 19.94 3.45
N HIS A 180 3.43 20.40 2.49
CA HIS A 180 3.69 20.36 1.05
C HIS A 180 3.56 21.78 0.46
N PRO A 181 4.64 22.58 0.43
CA PRO A 181 4.65 23.87 -0.24
C PRO A 181 4.38 23.76 -1.74
N ASP A 182 4.89 22.70 -2.34
CA ASP A 182 4.95 22.44 -3.78
C ASP A 182 3.74 21.58 -4.24
N LEU A 183 2.58 21.77 -3.60
CA LEU A 183 1.39 20.91 -3.71
C LEU A 183 0.82 20.87 -5.15
N GLU A 184 0.97 21.96 -5.89
CA GLU A 184 0.64 22.11 -7.30
C GLU A 184 1.55 21.33 -8.28
N GLU A 185 2.74 20.90 -7.87
CA GLU A 185 3.68 20.19 -8.76
C GLU A 185 3.41 18.68 -8.84
N TYR A 186 2.65 18.11 -7.89
CA TYR A 186 2.39 16.67 -7.84
C TYR A 186 1.37 16.20 -8.89
N GLU A 187 1.64 15.04 -9.49
CA GLU A 187 0.65 14.36 -10.32
C GLU A 187 -0.58 13.94 -9.48
N VAL A 188 -1.76 14.37 -9.91
CA VAL A 188 -3.06 14.12 -9.27
C VAL A 188 -3.99 13.30 -10.16
N ALA A 189 -4.79 12.44 -9.53
CA ALA A 189 -5.93 11.81 -10.17
C ALA A 189 -7.04 12.86 -10.45
N ILE A 190 -7.76 12.70 -11.56
CA ILE A 190 -8.73 13.67 -12.13
C ILE A 190 -9.91 14.10 -11.24
N PHE A 191 -10.02 13.54 -10.03
CA PHE A 191 -11.06 13.81 -9.03
C PHE A 191 -10.49 14.34 -7.70
N ILE A 192 -9.19 14.64 -7.66
CA ILE A 192 -8.50 15.32 -6.56
C ILE A 192 -8.25 16.77 -7.00
N SER A 193 -8.71 17.71 -6.19
CA SER A 193 -8.57 19.15 -6.42
C SER A 193 -7.85 19.78 -5.24
N PRO A 194 -6.50 19.83 -5.23
CA PRO A 194 -5.76 20.51 -4.18
C PRO A 194 -5.92 22.04 -4.29
N GLU A 195 -5.70 22.76 -3.18
CA GLU A 195 -5.64 24.23 -3.17
C GLU A 195 -4.17 24.67 -2.94
N PRO A 196 -3.46 25.15 -3.98
CA PRO A 196 -2.04 25.54 -3.92
C PRO A 196 -1.71 26.53 -2.79
N GLY A 197 -0.52 26.39 -2.20
CA GLY A 197 -0.10 27.21 -1.05
C GLY A 197 -0.88 26.98 0.25
N THR A 198 -1.60 25.85 0.37
CA THR A 198 -2.33 25.45 1.60
C THR A 198 -2.05 23.99 1.96
N ASN A 199 -2.50 23.52 3.13
CA ASN A 199 -2.51 22.09 3.46
C ASN A 199 -3.78 21.34 2.94
N ILE A 200 -4.62 21.97 2.10
CA ILE A 200 -5.86 21.38 1.57
C ILE A 200 -5.54 20.55 0.32
N SER A 201 -5.22 19.27 0.53
CA SER A 201 -4.88 18.33 -0.55
C SER A 201 -6.06 17.89 -1.43
N ASN A 202 -7.31 18.13 -1.01
CA ASN A 202 -8.49 17.90 -1.84
C ASN A 202 -9.73 18.68 -1.36
N HIS A 203 -10.39 19.42 -2.26
CA HIS A 203 -11.69 20.06 -2.02
C HIS A 203 -12.80 19.43 -2.87
N PHE A 204 -13.62 18.55 -2.26
CA PHE A 204 -14.76 17.92 -2.91
C PHE A 204 -16.10 18.58 -2.52
N LYS A 205 -16.92 18.96 -3.52
CA LYS A 205 -18.20 19.68 -3.31
C LYS A 205 -19.39 18.83 -3.78
N ILE A 206 -20.14 18.27 -2.83
CA ILE A 206 -21.38 17.53 -3.12
C ILE A 206 -22.57 18.50 -3.02
N ARG A 207 -23.42 18.53 -4.06
CA ARG A 207 -24.73 19.21 -4.05
C ARG A 207 -25.78 18.26 -4.64
N LYS A 208 -26.95 18.17 -4.02
CA LYS A 208 -28.05 17.31 -4.45
C LYS A 208 -29.39 17.93 -4.07
N GLY A 209 -30.22 18.23 -5.07
CA GLY A 209 -31.39 19.07 -4.89
C GLY A 209 -31.01 20.54 -4.68
N ASP A 210 -32.01 21.35 -4.38
CA ASP A 210 -31.83 22.69 -3.81
C ASP A 210 -32.23 22.62 -2.33
N VAL A 211 -31.34 23.08 -1.46
CA VAL A 211 -31.49 22.99 0.01
C VAL A 211 -31.92 24.34 0.58
N GLU A 212 -31.54 25.44 -0.07
CA GLU A 212 -31.84 26.79 0.40
C GLU A 212 -33.35 27.08 0.30
N SER A 213 -34.00 26.66 -0.79
CA SER A 213 -35.43 26.92 -1.03
C SER A 213 -36.40 26.10 -0.15
N VAL A 214 -35.92 25.10 0.59
CA VAL A 214 -36.74 24.26 1.50
C VAL A 214 -36.41 24.48 2.98
N TRP A 215 -35.43 25.33 3.29
CA TRP A 215 -34.96 25.52 4.67
C TRP A 215 -36.02 26.20 5.55
N ASP A 216 -36.70 27.22 5.01
CA ASP A 216 -37.81 27.92 5.68
C ASP A 216 -39.12 27.09 5.72
N GLU A 217 -39.22 26.01 4.93
CA GLU A 217 -40.37 25.08 4.96
C GLU A 217 -40.24 24.00 6.05
N CYS A 218 -39.08 23.91 6.72
CA CYS A 218 -38.80 22.87 7.71
C CYS A 218 -39.45 23.17 9.08
N GLU A 219 -40.36 22.30 9.54
CA GLU A 219 -40.98 22.39 10.88
C GLU A 219 -39.95 22.39 12.03
N ALA A 220 -38.81 21.72 11.84
CA ALA A 220 -37.68 21.75 12.76
C ALA A 220 -36.35 21.56 12.02
N LEU A 221 -35.32 22.30 12.46
CA LEU A 221 -33.94 22.19 11.98
C LEU A 221 -33.05 21.67 13.12
N VAL A 222 -32.19 20.70 12.83
CA VAL A 222 -31.33 20.04 13.84
C VAL A 222 -29.89 19.93 13.34
N GLU A 223 -29.01 20.79 13.87
CA GLU A 223 -27.58 20.76 13.56
C GLU A 223 -26.76 20.06 14.65
N ARG A 224 -25.76 19.25 14.25
CA ARG A 224 -24.85 18.51 15.14
C ARG A 224 -23.49 18.31 14.48
N LYS A 225 -22.40 18.69 15.17
CA LYS A 225 -21.02 18.31 14.79
C LYS A 225 -20.66 16.96 15.41
N TYR A 226 -20.13 16.05 14.59
CA TYR A 226 -19.63 14.74 15.01
C TYR A 226 -18.16 14.59 14.62
N ARG A 227 -17.34 13.94 15.45
CA ARG A 227 -15.94 13.59 15.13
C ARG A 227 -15.79 12.07 15.20
N ILE A 228 -15.36 11.46 14.10
CA ILE A 228 -15.03 10.03 14.03
C ILE A 228 -13.52 9.91 14.34
N PRO A 229 -13.09 9.04 15.27
CA PRO A 229 -11.67 8.85 15.56
C PRO A 229 -10.95 8.14 14.40
N HIS A 230 -9.65 8.37 14.27
CA HIS A 230 -8.82 7.57 13.37
C HIS A 230 -8.77 6.12 13.87
N ILE A 231 -8.98 5.17 12.96
CA ILE A 231 -8.89 3.73 13.20
C ILE A 231 -7.94 3.09 12.20
N GLN A 232 -7.32 1.98 12.60
CA GLN A 232 -6.43 1.19 11.75
C GLN A 232 -7.05 -0.20 11.51
N HIS A 233 -6.78 -0.79 10.35
CA HIS A 233 -7.31 -2.10 9.97
C HIS A 233 -6.86 -3.26 10.90
N VAL A 234 -5.69 -3.11 11.53
CA VAL A 234 -5.00 -4.10 12.40
C VAL A 234 -5.17 -5.56 11.90
N PRO A 235 -4.71 -5.89 10.68
CA PRO A 235 -4.68 -7.28 10.23
C PRO A 235 -3.78 -8.11 11.14
N ILE A 236 -4.14 -9.39 11.34
CA ILE A 236 -3.36 -10.33 12.16
C ILE A 236 -2.04 -10.69 11.46
N GLU A 237 -2.07 -10.83 10.14
CA GLU A 237 -0.87 -10.88 9.29
C GLU A 237 -0.30 -9.46 9.13
N PRO A 238 0.93 -9.18 9.58
CA PRO A 238 1.60 -7.91 9.29
C PRO A 238 1.92 -7.80 7.80
N HIS A 239 2.06 -6.59 7.26
CA HIS A 239 2.52 -6.43 5.88
C HIS A 239 3.94 -6.99 5.72
N VAL A 240 4.07 -8.07 4.94
CA VAL A 240 5.34 -8.66 4.51
C VAL A 240 5.44 -8.53 3.00
N ALA A 241 6.66 -8.37 2.51
CA ALA A 241 6.95 -8.43 1.09
C ALA A 241 8.11 -9.38 0.82
N LEU A 242 7.99 -10.07 -0.30
CA LEU A 242 9.03 -10.83 -0.99
C LEU A 242 8.99 -10.38 -2.45
N ARG A 243 10.02 -10.68 -3.25
CA ARG A 243 10.15 -10.11 -4.60
C ARG A 243 10.63 -11.14 -5.63
N TYR A 244 11.89 -11.58 -5.53
CA TYR A 244 12.66 -12.37 -6.51
C TYR A 244 12.38 -11.99 -8.01
N THR A 245 13.19 -11.07 -8.60
CA THR A 245 13.14 -10.72 -10.06
C THR A 245 13.74 -11.86 -10.83
#